data_AF-A0A803LM57-F1
#
_entry.id   AF-A0A803LM57-F1
#
_cell.length_a   1.000
_cell.length_b   1.000
_cell.length_c   1.000
_cell.angle_alpha   90.00
_cell.angle_beta   90.00
_cell.angle_gamma   90.00
#
_symmetry.space_group_name_H-M   'P 1'
#
loop_
_entity.id
_entity.type
_entity.pdbx_description
1 polymer ?
#
loop_
_entity_poly.entity_id
_entity_poly.type
_entity_poly.pdbx_seq_one_letter_code
_entity_poly.pdbx_strand_id
1 'polypeptide(L)'
;MEVDGEQILQRKHSHYHNLDEVFMVRNEVYKGQQYSQIYFARLHMLRTLLYSLVPHWKPHIPGVVVAFLGKESGAGSFLVHDILEAGLPPQIEKPLKLGDDKYVVFVSGLSVGNSTSNPLQFQLLVDHITGHLGDENEQRTAAEIVHVVIAGNSVEFARGLFNGQNLGSKDQAKLSEPFRELDILLTQIAAGVPLDIMPGPNDPANFYLPQQPLNRCLFPGSSAYNTFRSCTNPHSFELDNIRFLGTSGQNIDDLDKYSEAKDKLDFLERTLRWRHLAPSAPNTLGCYPFTDRDPFVIESCPRVYFVGNQDMFGSRLVKGPEGQLTQLITIPKFCETGVAVVLNLRNLECHALSFGTQFSF
;
A
#
# COMPACT_ATOMS: atom_id res chain seq x y z
N MET A 1 -20.68 25.97 40.08
CA MET A 1 -19.63 25.67 39.09
C MET A 1 -20.31 24.83 38.05
N GLU A 2 -20.76 25.48 36.98
CA GLU A 2 -21.24 24.79 35.79
C GLU A 2 -20.06 23.96 35.29
N VAL A 3 -20.27 22.65 35.15
CA VAL A 3 -19.33 21.79 34.43
C VAL A 3 -19.44 22.24 32.99
N ASP A 4 -18.43 22.96 32.49
CA ASP A 4 -18.30 23.27 31.07
C ASP A 4 -18.56 21.97 30.30
N GLY A 5 -19.65 21.94 29.54
CA GLY A 5 -20.09 20.74 28.85
C GLY A 5 -18.98 20.27 27.93
N GLU A 6 -18.53 19.02 28.10
CA GLU A 6 -17.58 18.37 27.19
C GLU A 6 -18.05 18.60 25.75
N GLN A 7 -17.28 19.38 25.00
CA GLN A 7 -17.63 19.74 23.64
C GLN A 7 -17.34 18.51 22.75
N ILE A 8 -18.33 17.64 22.58
CA ILE A 8 -18.20 16.42 21.80
C ILE A 8 -17.94 16.81 20.33
N LEU A 9 -16.70 16.61 19.87
CA LEU A 9 -16.29 16.87 18.50
C LEU A 9 -16.90 15.81 17.57
N GLN A 10 -17.58 16.27 16.51
CA GLN A 10 -18.06 15.37 15.47
C GLN A 10 -16.97 15.07 14.46
N ARG A 11 -16.80 13.78 14.13
CA ARG A 11 -15.84 13.34 13.13
C ARG A 11 -16.31 13.68 11.71
N LYS A 12 -15.37 14.07 10.86
CA LYS A 12 -15.62 14.19 9.42
C LYS A 12 -15.75 12.80 8.79
N HIS A 13 -16.50 12.73 7.70
CA HIS A 13 -16.70 11.50 6.94
C HIS A 13 -16.33 11.71 5.46
N SER A 14 -15.98 10.63 4.79
CA SER A 14 -15.68 10.58 3.36
C SER A 14 -16.50 9.48 2.68
N HIS A 15 -16.77 9.65 1.40
CA HIS A 15 -17.36 8.59 0.58
C HIS A 15 -16.28 7.63 0.14
N TYR A 16 -16.40 6.37 0.56
CA TYR A 16 -15.47 5.30 0.25
C TYR A 16 -16.01 4.40 -0.86
N HIS A 17 -15.14 4.06 -1.81
CA HIS A 17 -15.40 3.04 -2.82
C HIS A 17 -14.19 2.11 -2.96
N ASN A 18 -14.40 0.81 -2.72
CA ASN A 18 -13.35 -0.20 -2.86
C ASN A 18 -13.17 -0.57 -4.34
N LEU A 19 -11.92 -0.66 -4.81
CA LEU A 19 -11.55 -1.02 -6.18
C LEU A 19 -10.68 -2.30 -6.24
N ASP A 20 -10.65 -3.10 -5.18
CA ASP A 20 -9.81 -4.31 -5.08
C ASP A 20 -10.28 -5.46 -5.96
N GLU A 21 -11.46 -5.36 -6.60
CA GLU A 21 -11.99 -6.44 -7.44
C GLU A 21 -10.98 -6.88 -8.52
N VAL A 22 -10.11 -5.99 -8.99
CA VAL A 22 -9.05 -6.28 -9.96
C VAL A 22 -7.96 -7.22 -9.38
N PHE A 23 -7.75 -7.20 -8.07
CA PHE A 23 -6.76 -8.01 -7.35
C PHE A 23 -7.36 -9.25 -6.67
N MET A 24 -8.68 -9.36 -6.65
CA MET A 24 -9.38 -10.53 -6.09
C MET A 24 -9.25 -11.72 -7.04
N VAL A 25 -8.60 -12.79 -6.58
CA VAL A 25 -8.49 -14.04 -7.34
C VAL A 25 -9.63 -14.96 -6.91
N ARG A 26 -10.65 -15.10 -7.77
CA ARG A 26 -11.76 -16.02 -7.55
C ARG A 26 -11.48 -17.36 -8.24
N ASN A 27 -11.82 -18.46 -7.56
CA ASN A 27 -11.68 -19.83 -8.09
C ASN A 27 -10.24 -20.13 -8.53
N GLU A 28 -9.28 -20.06 -7.61
CA GLU A 28 -7.88 -20.35 -7.90
C GLU A 28 -7.71 -21.73 -8.57
N VAL A 29 -7.17 -21.72 -9.78
CA VAL A 29 -6.77 -22.94 -10.50
C VAL A 29 -5.30 -22.81 -10.81
N TYR A 30 -4.47 -23.79 -10.45
CA TYR A 30 -3.04 -23.80 -10.78
C TYR A 30 -2.70 -24.76 -11.94
N LYS A 31 -3.65 -25.63 -12.30
CA LYS A 31 -3.43 -26.69 -13.29
C LYS A 31 -3.67 -26.14 -14.70
N GLY A 32 -2.66 -26.24 -15.57
CA GLY A 32 -2.74 -25.83 -16.98
C GLY A 32 -2.37 -24.38 -17.25
N GLN A 33 -2.05 -23.60 -16.21
CA GLN A 33 -1.55 -22.24 -16.34
C GLN A 33 -0.02 -22.26 -16.42
N GLN A 34 0.55 -21.43 -17.32
CA GLN A 34 1.98 -21.24 -17.46
C GLN A 34 2.32 -19.76 -17.36
N TYR A 35 3.44 -19.44 -16.72
CA TYR A 35 3.93 -18.06 -16.66
C TYR A 35 4.23 -17.44 -18.04
N SER A 36 4.33 -18.21 -19.12
CA SER A 36 4.41 -17.65 -20.47
C SER A 36 3.17 -16.81 -20.84
N GLN A 37 2.00 -17.14 -20.27
CA GLN A 37 0.73 -16.47 -20.58
C GLN A 37 0.68 -15.06 -19.97
N ILE A 38 1.22 -14.85 -18.76
CA ILE A 38 1.27 -13.50 -18.16
C ILE A 38 2.13 -12.55 -19.00
N TYR A 39 3.26 -13.04 -19.53
CA TYR A 39 4.11 -12.25 -20.42
C TYR A 39 3.40 -11.91 -21.74
N PHE A 40 2.64 -12.85 -22.30
CA PHE A 40 1.82 -12.58 -23.48
C PHE A 40 0.77 -11.50 -23.20
N ALA A 41 0.02 -11.60 -22.10
CA ALA A 41 -0.98 -10.62 -21.70
C ALA A 41 -0.34 -9.23 -21.48
N ARG A 42 0.77 -9.18 -20.74
CA ARG A 42 1.52 -7.94 -20.48
C ARG A 42 2.02 -7.28 -21.77
N LEU A 43 2.63 -8.05 -22.66
CA LEU A 43 3.07 -7.56 -23.97
C LEU A 43 1.88 -7.06 -24.80
N HIS A 44 0.76 -7.79 -24.83
CA HIS A 44 -0.42 -7.38 -25.58
C HIS A 44 -0.99 -6.05 -25.11
N MET A 45 -1.10 -5.85 -23.79
CA MET A 45 -1.60 -4.62 -23.17
C MET A 45 -0.65 -3.44 -23.41
N LEU A 46 0.63 -3.61 -23.09
CA LEU A 46 1.61 -2.50 -23.15
C LEU A 46 2.03 -2.15 -24.58
N ARG A 47 2.07 -3.11 -25.51
CA ARG A 47 2.41 -2.86 -26.93
C ARG A 47 1.46 -1.87 -27.58
N THR A 48 0.16 -2.00 -27.35
CA THR A 48 -0.85 -1.09 -27.91
C THR A 48 -0.63 0.34 -27.41
N LEU A 49 -0.30 0.49 -26.13
CA LEU A 49 0.03 1.78 -25.52
C LEU A 49 1.33 2.36 -26.11
N LEU A 50 2.40 1.58 -26.15
CA LEU A 50 3.69 2.03 -26.69
C LEU A 50 3.58 2.45 -28.16
N TYR A 51 2.86 1.70 -29.00
CA TYR A 51 2.64 2.09 -30.41
C TYR A 51 1.95 3.45 -30.55
N SER A 52 1.01 3.78 -29.66
CA SER A 52 0.36 5.10 -29.68
C SER A 52 1.33 6.25 -29.36
N LEU A 53 2.43 5.97 -28.64
CA LEU A 53 3.43 6.95 -28.23
C LEU A 53 4.58 7.11 -29.24
N VAL A 54 4.80 6.13 -30.13
CA VAL A 54 5.88 6.17 -31.15
C VAL A 54 5.91 7.46 -31.97
N PRO A 55 4.78 8.06 -32.42
CA PRO A 55 4.81 9.32 -33.16
C PRO A 55 5.39 10.50 -32.37
N HIS A 56 5.44 10.39 -31.05
CA HIS A 56 5.92 11.42 -30.12
C HIS A 56 7.23 11.03 -29.42
N TRP A 57 7.97 10.09 -30.00
CA TRP A 57 9.24 9.60 -29.46
C TRP A 57 10.19 10.76 -29.15
N LYS A 58 10.57 10.87 -27.88
CA LYS A 58 11.66 11.72 -27.42
C LYS A 58 12.67 10.84 -26.68
N PRO A 59 13.96 11.14 -26.78
CA PRO A 59 14.95 10.37 -26.04
C PRO A 59 14.72 10.52 -24.55
N HIS A 60 14.70 9.39 -23.81
CA HIS A 60 15.33 9.19 -22.49
C HIS A 60 14.74 8.02 -21.64
N ILE A 61 15.70 7.27 -21.06
CA ILE A 61 15.71 6.35 -19.89
C ILE A 61 15.13 4.90 -20.04
N PRO A 62 15.83 3.83 -19.56
CA PRO A 62 15.36 2.44 -19.61
C PRO A 62 14.48 1.96 -18.44
N GLY A 63 13.52 1.07 -18.74
CA GLY A 63 12.98 0.07 -17.79
C GLY A 63 11.62 -0.56 -18.16
N VAL A 64 11.46 -1.88 -17.94
CA VAL A 64 10.23 -2.70 -18.16
C VAL A 64 9.85 -2.83 -19.65
N VAL A 65 8.65 -3.29 -20.02
CA VAL A 65 8.22 -3.40 -21.43
C VAL A 65 8.29 -2.00 -22.06
N VAL A 66 9.30 -1.82 -22.92
CA VAL A 66 9.64 -0.55 -23.58
C VAL A 66 9.77 -0.76 -25.08
N ALA A 67 9.71 0.33 -25.83
CA ALA A 67 10.13 0.32 -27.23
C ALA A 67 11.61 0.71 -27.34
N PHE A 68 12.38 -0.07 -28.11
CA PHE A 68 13.79 0.21 -28.40
C PHE A 68 13.93 0.76 -29.83
N LEU A 69 14.63 1.89 -29.98
CA LEU A 69 15.07 2.41 -31.27
C LEU A 69 16.54 2.07 -31.42
N GLY A 70 16.91 1.50 -32.55
CA GLY A 70 18.27 1.04 -32.76
C GLY A 70 18.46 0.43 -34.12
N LYS A 71 19.58 -0.26 -34.27
CA LYS A 71 19.91 -1.02 -35.48
C LYS A 71 20.47 -2.38 -35.11
N GLU A 72 20.22 -3.36 -35.95
CA GLU A 72 20.91 -4.64 -35.87
C GLU A 72 22.41 -4.40 -36.04
N SER A 73 23.19 -4.95 -35.11
CA SER A 73 24.63 -5.06 -35.18
C SER A 73 24.99 -6.49 -35.64
N GLY A 74 26.21 -6.69 -36.13
CA GLY A 74 26.66 -8.03 -36.50
C GLY A 74 26.47 -9.06 -35.38
N ALA A 75 26.30 -10.32 -35.76
CA ALA A 75 26.18 -11.48 -34.85
C ALA A 75 24.93 -11.51 -33.94
N GLY A 76 23.78 -10.99 -34.39
CA GLY A 76 22.50 -11.12 -33.67
C GLY A 76 22.37 -10.20 -32.45
N SER A 77 23.21 -9.17 -32.36
CA SER A 77 23.13 -8.13 -31.33
C SER A 77 22.33 -6.93 -31.85
N PHE A 78 21.64 -6.21 -30.96
CA PHE A 78 20.90 -5.00 -31.31
C PHE A 78 21.51 -3.79 -30.61
N LEU A 79 22.02 -2.83 -31.38
CA LEU A 79 22.56 -1.59 -30.83
C LEU A 79 21.40 -0.63 -30.54
N VAL A 80 21.12 -0.44 -29.25
CA VAL A 80 20.10 0.50 -28.78
C VAL A 80 20.64 1.93 -28.89
N HIS A 81 19.95 2.76 -29.68
CA HIS A 81 20.18 4.20 -29.76
C HIS A 81 19.31 4.97 -28.77
N ASP A 82 18.09 4.50 -28.53
CA ASP A 82 17.13 5.19 -27.68
C ASP A 82 16.05 4.25 -27.12
N ILE A 83 15.39 4.69 -26.05
CA ILE A 83 14.36 3.92 -25.33
C ILE A 83 13.14 4.80 -25.07
N LEU A 84 11.96 4.22 -25.28
CA LEU A 84 10.67 4.85 -25.02
C LEU A 84 9.88 4.04 -23.97
N GLU A 85 9.59 4.68 -22.84
CA GLU A 85 8.75 4.15 -21.76
C GLU A 85 7.25 4.45 -22.00
N ALA A 86 6.38 3.73 -21.29
CA ALA A 86 4.93 3.94 -21.36
C ALA A 86 4.49 5.30 -20.76
N GLY A 87 5.31 5.92 -19.91
CA GLY A 87 4.98 7.16 -19.20
C GLY A 87 3.81 6.99 -18.23
N LEU A 88 3.34 8.09 -17.63
CA LEU A 88 2.24 8.04 -16.67
C LEU A 88 0.91 7.66 -17.35
N PRO A 89 0.04 6.85 -16.71
CA PRO A 89 -1.29 6.57 -17.24
C PRO A 89 -2.16 7.84 -17.30
N PRO A 90 -3.28 7.83 -18.04
CA PRO A 90 -4.26 8.91 -17.96
C PRO A 90 -4.84 9.00 -16.55
N GLN A 91 -5.06 10.23 -16.06
CA GLN A 91 -5.73 10.47 -14.78
C GLN A 91 -7.21 10.76 -15.03
N ILE A 92 -8.09 9.85 -14.61
CA ILE A 92 -9.54 9.91 -14.90
C ILE A 92 -10.26 10.90 -13.97
N GLU A 93 -9.69 11.16 -12.80
CA GLU A 93 -10.29 12.00 -11.77
C GLU A 93 -10.46 13.46 -12.21
N LYS A 94 -11.52 14.08 -11.68
CA LYS A 94 -11.75 15.51 -11.84
C LYS A 94 -10.71 16.32 -11.05
N PRO A 95 -10.47 17.60 -11.39
CA PRO A 95 -9.64 18.48 -10.59
C PRO A 95 -10.08 18.47 -9.12
N LEU A 96 -9.12 18.49 -8.20
CA LEU A 96 -9.40 18.58 -6.76
C LEU A 96 -10.32 19.78 -6.52
N LYS A 97 -11.49 19.51 -5.94
CA LYS A 97 -12.35 20.57 -5.44
C LYS A 97 -11.74 21.07 -4.13
N LEU A 98 -11.69 22.39 -3.94
CA LEU A 98 -11.44 22.94 -2.61
C LEU A 98 -12.60 22.51 -1.71
N GLY A 99 -12.32 21.59 -0.80
CA GLY A 99 -13.20 21.20 0.30
C GLY A 99 -12.52 21.46 1.64
N ASP A 100 -13.15 20.99 2.71
CA ASP A 100 -12.54 21.06 4.05
C ASP A 100 -11.35 20.11 4.16
N ASP A 101 -10.43 20.40 5.08
CA ASP A 101 -9.34 19.49 5.41
C ASP A 101 -9.91 18.16 5.95
N LYS A 102 -9.40 17.06 5.39
CA LYS A 102 -9.70 15.68 5.75
C LYS A 102 -8.41 14.89 5.66
N TYR A 103 -8.18 13.98 6.60
CA TYR A 103 -6.91 13.28 6.70
C TYR A 103 -7.05 11.77 6.57
N VAL A 104 -6.07 11.15 5.92
CA VAL A 104 -5.90 9.70 5.87
C VAL A 104 -4.61 9.35 6.60
N VAL A 105 -4.69 8.44 7.57
CA VAL A 105 -3.52 7.94 8.30
C VAL A 105 -3.06 6.63 7.69
N PHE A 106 -1.78 6.53 7.39
CA PHE A 106 -1.12 5.33 6.93
C PHE A 106 -0.14 4.83 8.00
N VAL A 107 -0.18 3.53 8.26
CA VAL A 107 0.78 2.84 9.11
C VAL A 107 1.14 1.51 8.44
N SER A 108 2.35 1.02 8.65
CA SER A 108 2.77 -0.29 8.14
C SER A 108 3.77 -0.91 9.10
N GLY A 109 3.96 -2.22 9.05
CA GLY A 109 4.97 -2.87 9.88
C GLY A 109 4.72 -2.70 11.37
N LEU A 110 3.47 -2.87 11.82
CA LEU A 110 3.14 -2.90 13.25
C LEU A 110 3.87 -4.07 13.93
N SER A 111 3.98 -5.20 13.23
CA SER A 111 4.71 -6.40 13.67
C SER A 111 4.35 -6.81 15.11
N VAL A 112 3.07 -6.76 15.48
CA VAL A 112 2.61 -7.15 16.83
C VAL A 112 3.07 -8.58 17.12
N GLY A 113 3.67 -8.81 18.29
CA GLY A 113 4.32 -10.07 18.65
C GLY A 113 5.84 -10.11 18.39
N ASN A 114 6.42 -9.14 17.67
CA ASN A 114 7.86 -8.99 17.54
C ASN A 114 8.47 -8.36 18.80
N SER A 115 9.69 -8.75 19.18
CA SER A 115 10.41 -8.13 20.31
C SER A 115 10.77 -6.67 20.11
N THR A 116 10.81 -6.17 18.87
CA THR A 116 10.99 -4.74 18.58
C THR A 116 9.69 -3.93 18.68
N SER A 117 8.53 -4.58 18.61
CA SER A 117 7.23 -3.90 18.71
C SER A 117 7.02 -3.37 20.13
N ASN A 118 6.64 -2.11 20.23
CA ASN A 118 6.32 -1.46 21.50
C ASN A 118 4.81 -1.23 21.63
N PRO A 119 4.10 -1.99 22.50
CA PRO A 119 2.64 -1.86 22.65
C PRO A 119 2.19 -0.46 23.08
N LEU A 120 2.99 0.25 23.90
CA LEU A 120 2.65 1.62 24.32
C LEU A 120 2.70 2.59 23.14
N GLN A 121 3.67 2.43 22.24
CA GLN A 121 3.79 3.27 21.05
C GLN A 121 2.59 3.10 20.12
N PHE A 122 2.11 1.86 19.95
CA PHE A 122 0.92 1.60 19.16
C PHE A 122 -0.35 2.10 19.87
N GLN A 123 -0.47 1.95 21.20
CA GLN A 123 -1.58 2.52 21.95
C GLN A 123 -1.63 4.06 21.84
N LEU A 124 -0.49 4.76 21.89
CA LEU A 124 -0.44 6.22 21.69
C LEU A 124 -0.96 6.63 20.30
N LEU A 125 -0.64 5.85 19.26
CA LEU A 125 -1.21 6.06 17.92
C LEU A 125 -2.73 5.85 17.93
N VAL A 126 -3.22 4.78 18.57
CA VAL A 126 -4.66 4.51 18.70
C VAL A 126 -5.35 5.64 19.45
N ASP A 127 -4.81 6.10 20.57
CA ASP A 127 -5.35 7.19 21.39
C ASP A 127 -5.37 8.53 20.63
N HIS A 128 -4.33 8.80 19.84
CA HIS A 128 -4.31 9.97 18.96
C HIS A 128 -5.37 9.89 17.86
N ILE A 129 -5.47 8.76 17.13
CA ILE A 129 -6.46 8.57 16.07
C ILE A 129 -7.89 8.70 16.64
N THR A 130 -8.13 8.11 17.82
CA THR A 130 -9.45 8.09 18.46
C THR A 130 -9.79 9.40 19.18
N GLY A 131 -8.82 10.29 19.39
CA GLY A 131 -9.01 11.61 20.00
C GLY A 131 -8.98 11.60 21.53
N HIS A 132 -8.40 10.58 22.16
CA HIS A 132 -8.20 10.49 23.60
C HIS A 132 -6.91 11.15 24.08
N LEU A 133 -5.99 11.45 23.17
CA LEU A 133 -4.72 12.11 23.46
C LEU A 133 -4.72 13.55 22.96
N GLY A 134 -4.07 14.42 23.74
CA GLY A 134 -3.75 15.78 23.32
C GLY A 134 -4.70 16.86 23.81
N ASP A 135 -4.39 18.11 23.45
CA ASP A 135 -5.24 19.27 23.73
C ASP A 135 -6.45 19.37 22.78
N GLU A 136 -7.30 20.38 22.96
CA GLU A 136 -8.48 20.56 22.10
C GLU A 136 -8.14 20.71 20.61
N ASN A 137 -6.99 21.27 20.25
CA ASN A 137 -6.60 21.46 18.86
C ASN A 137 -6.11 20.15 18.24
N GLU A 138 -5.37 19.35 19.00
CA GLU A 138 -4.97 18.00 18.59
C GLU A 138 -6.19 17.10 18.43
N GLN A 139 -7.15 17.17 19.36
CA GLN A 139 -8.42 16.43 19.27
C GLN A 139 -9.28 16.89 18.08
N ARG A 140 -9.31 18.19 17.76
CA ARG A 140 -9.95 18.71 16.53
C ARG A 140 -9.30 18.15 15.28
N THR A 141 -7.97 18.09 15.23
CA THR A 141 -7.24 17.51 14.10
C THR A 141 -7.54 16.01 13.97
N ALA A 142 -7.57 15.29 15.09
CA ALA A 142 -7.94 13.87 15.12
C ALA A 142 -9.38 13.62 14.63
N ALA A 143 -10.31 14.55 14.89
CA ALA A 143 -11.68 14.48 14.38
C ALA A 143 -11.78 14.67 12.86
N GLU A 144 -10.75 15.22 12.22
CA GLU A 144 -10.66 15.38 10.75
C GLU A 144 -10.04 14.15 10.06
N ILE A 145 -9.57 13.15 10.82
CA ILE A 145 -9.14 11.86 10.29
C ILE A 145 -10.38 11.07 9.84
N VAL A 146 -10.45 10.81 8.53
CA VAL A 146 -11.61 10.14 7.90
C VAL A 146 -11.36 8.68 7.56
N HIS A 147 -10.10 8.25 7.50
CA HIS A 147 -9.74 6.87 7.13
C HIS A 147 -8.35 6.49 7.65
N VAL A 148 -8.17 5.22 7.99
CA VAL A 148 -6.88 4.63 8.40
C VAL A 148 -6.55 3.45 7.49
N VAL A 149 -5.30 3.35 7.05
CA VAL A 149 -4.80 2.24 6.22
C VAL A 149 -3.60 1.60 6.91
N ILE A 150 -3.69 0.29 7.19
CA ILE A 150 -2.57 -0.54 7.67
C ILE A 150 -2.00 -1.33 6.48
N ALA A 151 -0.84 -0.91 5.98
CA ALA A 151 -0.21 -1.42 4.77
C ALA A 151 0.75 -2.61 5.05
N GLY A 152 0.20 -3.71 5.55
CA GLY A 152 0.90 -4.99 5.71
C GLY A 152 1.90 -5.08 6.86
N ASN A 153 2.32 -6.32 7.13
CA ASN A 153 3.16 -6.73 8.27
C ASN A 153 2.55 -6.27 9.59
N SER A 154 1.31 -6.68 9.82
CA SER A 154 0.55 -6.32 11.01
C SER A 154 0.97 -7.16 12.22
N VAL A 155 1.31 -8.43 11.99
CA VAL A 155 1.73 -9.37 13.03
C VAL A 155 3.07 -10.04 12.72
N GLU A 156 3.77 -10.44 13.77
CA GLU A 156 4.86 -11.41 13.75
C GLU A 156 4.47 -12.57 14.67
N PHE A 157 4.51 -13.79 14.15
CA PHE A 157 4.14 -14.99 14.92
C PHE A 157 5.14 -16.11 14.66
N ALA A 158 5.24 -17.04 15.60
CA ALA A 158 6.25 -18.10 15.58
C ALA A 158 5.99 -19.15 14.47
N ARG A 159 6.30 -18.79 13.22
CA ARG A 159 6.12 -19.64 12.03
C ARG A 159 6.81 -21.00 12.15
N GLY A 160 7.93 -21.07 12.88
CA GLY A 160 8.67 -22.30 13.14
C GLY A 160 7.88 -23.37 13.93
N LEU A 161 6.76 -22.99 14.55
CA LEU A 161 5.85 -23.95 15.18
C LEU A 161 5.04 -24.75 14.15
N PHE A 162 4.90 -24.27 12.91
CA PHE A 162 4.26 -25.03 11.83
C PHE A 162 5.23 -26.07 11.26
N ASN A 163 5.38 -27.20 11.95
CA ASN A 163 6.24 -28.32 11.56
C ASN A 163 5.46 -29.56 11.07
N GLY A 164 4.16 -29.40 10.79
CA GLY A 164 3.28 -30.49 10.36
C GLY A 164 2.81 -31.42 11.49
N GLN A 165 3.14 -31.14 12.75
CA GLN A 165 2.62 -31.86 13.91
C GLN A 165 1.46 -31.11 14.58
N ASN A 166 0.65 -31.84 15.35
CA ASN A 166 -0.41 -31.23 16.15
C ASN A 166 0.21 -30.32 17.22
N LEU A 167 -0.17 -29.05 17.20
CA LEU A 167 0.27 -28.05 18.16
C LEU A 167 -0.36 -28.30 19.52
N GLY A 168 0.45 -28.33 20.59
CA GLY A 168 -0.04 -28.32 21.96
C GLY A 168 -0.74 -27.00 22.31
N SER A 169 -1.57 -27.01 23.36
CA SER A 169 -2.35 -25.83 23.76
C SER A 169 -1.51 -24.59 24.04
N LYS A 170 -0.32 -24.76 24.63
CA LYS A 170 0.62 -23.65 24.88
C LYS A 170 1.16 -23.02 23.60
N ASP A 171 1.43 -23.84 22.58
CA ASP A 171 1.96 -23.35 21.30
C ASP A 171 0.87 -22.68 20.46
N GLN A 172 -0.37 -23.18 20.54
CA GLN A 172 -1.54 -22.50 19.97
C GLN A 172 -1.79 -21.12 20.61
N ALA A 173 -1.65 -21.01 21.93
CA ALA A 173 -1.78 -19.73 22.63
C ALA A 173 -0.75 -18.71 22.14
N LYS A 174 0.53 -19.09 22.07
CA LYS A 174 1.61 -18.23 21.55
C LYS A 174 1.40 -17.78 20.11
N LEU A 175 0.79 -18.64 19.28
CA LEU A 175 0.47 -18.29 17.88
C LEU A 175 -0.70 -17.31 17.78
N SER A 176 -1.68 -17.41 18.67
CA SER A 176 -2.91 -16.60 18.62
C SER A 176 -2.82 -15.27 19.36
N GLU A 177 -1.93 -15.16 20.35
CA GLU A 177 -1.76 -13.97 21.18
C GLU A 177 -1.51 -12.68 20.38
N PRO A 178 -0.58 -12.64 19.40
CA PRO A 178 -0.37 -11.43 18.59
C PRO A 178 -1.61 -10.98 17.81
N PHE A 179 -2.41 -11.93 17.30
CA PHE A 179 -3.65 -11.61 16.60
C PHE A 179 -4.70 -11.04 17.55
N ARG A 180 -4.81 -11.60 18.76
CA ARG A 180 -5.74 -11.11 19.78
C ARG A 180 -5.37 -9.69 20.22
N GLU A 181 -4.09 -9.42 20.45
CA GLU A 181 -3.61 -8.08 20.81
C GLU A 181 -3.87 -7.07 19.69
N LEU A 182 -3.55 -7.43 18.44
CA LEU A 182 -3.86 -6.61 17.29
C LEU A 182 -5.36 -6.32 17.20
N ASP A 183 -6.22 -7.35 17.28
CA ASP A 183 -7.68 -7.19 17.18
C ASP A 183 -8.25 -6.26 18.26
N ILE A 184 -7.72 -6.29 19.50
CA ILE A 184 -8.14 -5.36 20.56
C ILE A 184 -7.87 -3.90 20.16
N LEU A 185 -6.71 -3.61 19.58
CA LEU A 185 -6.32 -2.26 19.17
C LEU A 185 -7.07 -1.82 17.90
N LEU A 186 -7.24 -2.72 16.94
CA LEU A 186 -8.03 -2.45 15.72
C LEU A 186 -9.51 -2.22 16.05
N THR A 187 -10.05 -2.91 17.06
CA THR A 187 -11.42 -2.70 17.53
C THR A 187 -11.63 -1.28 18.03
N GLN A 188 -10.65 -0.71 18.76
CA GLN A 188 -10.71 0.67 19.24
C GLN A 188 -10.73 1.68 18.09
N ILE A 189 -9.90 1.46 17.06
CA ILE A 189 -9.89 2.31 15.86
C ILE A 189 -11.20 2.17 15.10
N ALA A 190 -11.63 0.94 14.80
CA ALA A 190 -12.82 0.65 14.01
C ALA A 190 -14.10 1.21 14.65
N ALA A 191 -14.16 1.29 15.99
CA ALA A 191 -15.28 1.91 16.68
C ALA A 191 -15.47 3.41 16.35
N GLY A 192 -14.39 4.12 15.97
CA GLY A 192 -14.42 5.56 15.70
C GLY A 192 -14.16 5.97 14.25
N VAL A 193 -13.34 5.21 13.51
CA VAL A 193 -12.83 5.60 12.18
C VAL A 193 -12.82 4.38 11.24
N PRO A 194 -13.23 4.54 9.96
CA PRO A 194 -12.99 3.54 8.92
C PRO A 194 -11.53 3.10 8.84
N LEU A 195 -11.32 1.79 8.80
CA LEU A 195 -10.00 1.15 8.87
C LEU A 195 -9.90 0.04 7.81
N ASP A 196 -8.92 0.17 6.94
CA ASP A 196 -8.55 -0.86 5.96
C ASP A 196 -7.22 -1.52 6.37
N ILE A 197 -7.19 -2.86 6.44
CA ILE A 197 -5.98 -3.64 6.72
C ILE A 197 -5.60 -4.49 5.51
N MET A 198 -4.36 -4.30 5.05
CA MET A 198 -3.76 -5.05 3.95
C MET A 198 -2.84 -6.15 4.51
N PRO A 199 -2.75 -7.33 3.87
CA PRO A 199 -1.74 -8.32 4.19
C PRO A 199 -0.34 -7.90 3.69
N GLY A 200 0.70 -8.25 4.45
CA GLY A 200 2.10 -8.21 4.03
C GLY A 200 2.70 -9.63 3.89
N PRO A 201 4.00 -9.74 3.57
CA PRO A 201 4.70 -11.03 3.49
C PRO A 201 4.77 -11.77 4.84
N ASN A 202 4.71 -11.04 5.96
CA ASN A 202 4.78 -11.62 7.30
C ASN A 202 3.42 -11.99 7.90
N ASP A 203 2.31 -11.54 7.30
CA ASP A 203 0.96 -11.86 7.74
C ASP A 203 0.50 -13.26 7.24
N PRO A 204 -0.54 -13.88 7.86
CA PRO A 204 -1.04 -15.19 7.45
C PRO A 204 -1.94 -15.11 6.19
N ALA A 205 -1.39 -14.60 5.10
CA ALA A 205 -2.01 -14.58 3.77
C ALA A 205 -1.27 -15.53 2.81
N ASN A 206 -1.77 -15.67 1.59
CA ASN A 206 -1.02 -16.35 0.53
C ASN A 206 0.31 -15.62 0.24
N PHE A 207 1.31 -16.39 -0.19
CA PHE A 207 2.65 -15.87 -0.47
C PHE A 207 2.71 -15.06 -1.77
N TYR A 208 2.00 -15.54 -2.81
CA TYR A 208 2.02 -14.93 -4.14
C TYR A 208 1.22 -13.62 -4.18
N LEU A 209 1.68 -12.65 -4.98
CA LEU A 209 0.85 -11.51 -5.33
C LEU A 209 -0.21 -11.90 -6.38
N PRO A 210 -1.41 -11.30 -6.36
CA PRO A 210 -1.95 -10.47 -5.27
C PRO A 210 -2.27 -11.32 -4.04
N GLN A 211 -1.92 -10.81 -2.85
CA GLN A 211 -2.31 -11.43 -1.59
C GLN A 211 -3.79 -11.12 -1.33
N GLN A 212 -4.55 -12.17 -1.03
CA GLN A 212 -5.97 -12.08 -0.73
C GLN A 212 -6.17 -11.56 0.71
N PRO A 213 -7.35 -10.99 1.03
CA PRO A 213 -7.61 -10.42 2.34
C PRO A 213 -7.39 -11.40 3.49
N LEU A 214 -6.94 -10.88 4.63
CA LEU A 214 -6.80 -11.64 5.86
C LEU A 214 -8.17 -12.17 6.30
N ASN A 215 -8.19 -13.41 6.80
CA ASN A 215 -9.44 -14.03 7.19
C ASN A 215 -10.06 -13.30 8.39
N ARG A 216 -11.36 -12.99 8.31
CA ARG A 216 -12.11 -12.32 9.39
C ARG A 216 -12.08 -13.07 10.72
N CYS A 217 -11.85 -14.39 10.72
CA CYS A 217 -11.71 -15.16 11.95
C CYS A 217 -10.53 -14.72 12.83
N LEU A 218 -9.55 -14.01 12.26
CA LEU A 218 -8.43 -13.44 12.98
C LEU A 218 -8.82 -12.17 13.77
N PHE A 219 -9.98 -11.57 13.45
CA PHE A 219 -10.41 -10.26 13.96
C PHE A 219 -11.86 -10.27 14.48
N PRO A 220 -12.21 -11.13 15.46
CA PRO A 220 -13.59 -11.24 15.94
C PRO A 220 -14.16 -9.93 16.51
N GLY A 221 -13.35 -9.09 17.15
CA GLY A 221 -13.76 -7.79 17.67
C GLY A 221 -13.93 -6.75 16.57
N SER A 222 -12.90 -6.55 15.75
CA SER A 222 -12.89 -5.51 14.72
C SER A 222 -13.93 -5.78 13.62
N SER A 223 -14.10 -7.05 13.24
CA SER A 223 -15.06 -7.46 12.20
C SER A 223 -16.53 -7.29 12.58
N ALA A 224 -16.83 -6.98 13.85
CA ALA A 224 -18.18 -6.58 14.28
C ALA A 224 -18.57 -5.19 13.76
N TYR A 225 -17.59 -4.35 13.40
CA TYR A 225 -17.82 -3.00 12.87
C TYR A 225 -17.78 -2.98 11.34
N ASN A 226 -18.72 -2.24 10.73
CA ASN A 226 -18.78 -2.04 9.28
C ASN A 226 -17.69 -1.09 8.73
N THR A 227 -16.98 -0.41 9.63
CA THR A 227 -15.83 0.46 9.40
C THR A 227 -14.55 -0.32 9.18
N PHE A 228 -14.45 -1.55 9.68
CA PHE A 228 -13.30 -2.43 9.48
C PHE A 228 -13.39 -3.20 8.16
N ARG A 229 -12.34 -3.16 7.35
CA ARG A 229 -12.22 -3.94 6.12
C ARG A 229 -10.86 -4.61 6.05
N SER A 230 -10.85 -5.89 5.74
CA SER A 230 -9.64 -6.55 5.26
C SER A 230 -9.62 -6.50 3.73
N CYS A 231 -8.52 -6.01 3.18
CA CYS A 231 -8.33 -5.68 1.78
C CYS A 231 -7.23 -6.55 1.14
N THR A 232 -7.08 -6.50 -0.18
CA THR A 232 -6.01 -7.21 -0.90
C THR A 232 -4.66 -6.48 -0.75
N ASN A 233 -3.57 -7.14 -1.16
CA ASN A 233 -2.31 -6.48 -1.51
C ASN A 233 -1.93 -6.90 -2.94
N PRO A 234 -1.90 -5.98 -3.93
CA PRO A 234 -2.11 -4.53 -3.82
C PRO A 234 -3.54 -4.12 -3.38
N HIS A 235 -3.69 -2.89 -2.90
CA HIS A 235 -4.97 -2.30 -2.51
C HIS A 235 -5.27 -1.05 -3.38
N SER A 236 -6.49 -0.96 -3.90
CA SER A 236 -6.99 0.24 -4.57
C SER A 236 -8.37 0.62 -4.07
N PHE A 237 -8.58 1.91 -3.86
CA PHE A 237 -9.83 2.48 -3.38
C PHE A 237 -9.95 3.96 -3.74
N GLU A 238 -11.15 4.51 -3.59
CA GLU A 238 -11.41 5.93 -3.76
C GLU A 238 -12.01 6.52 -2.47
N LEU A 239 -11.53 7.71 -2.08
CA LEU A 239 -12.08 8.54 -1.02
C LEU A 239 -12.44 9.91 -1.59
N ASP A 240 -13.72 10.28 -1.53
CA ASP A 240 -14.21 11.57 -2.08
C ASP A 240 -13.76 11.83 -3.54
N ASN A 241 -13.71 10.77 -4.36
CA ASN A 241 -13.22 10.75 -5.75
C ASN A 241 -11.70 10.92 -5.93
N ILE A 242 -10.91 10.76 -4.86
CA ILE A 242 -9.45 10.68 -4.91
C ILE A 242 -9.07 9.20 -4.91
N ARG A 243 -8.38 8.72 -5.96
CA ARG A 243 -7.96 7.33 -6.07
C ARG A 243 -6.63 7.08 -5.38
N PHE A 244 -6.64 6.04 -4.57
CA PHE A 244 -5.51 5.47 -3.88
C PHE A 244 -5.13 4.15 -4.53
N LEU A 245 -3.84 3.92 -4.61
CA LEU A 245 -3.24 2.66 -5.00
C LEU A 245 -2.05 2.43 -4.08
N GLY A 246 -1.85 1.21 -3.60
CA GLY A 246 -0.64 0.93 -2.85
C GLY A 246 -0.38 -0.55 -2.63
N THR A 247 0.82 -0.83 -2.13
CA THR A 247 1.32 -2.18 -1.87
C THR A 247 1.94 -2.25 -0.48
N SER A 248 2.10 -3.46 0.03
CA SER A 248 2.75 -3.70 1.33
C SER A 248 4.29 -3.76 1.25
N GLY A 249 4.92 -3.24 0.19
CA GLY A 249 6.38 -3.09 0.11
C GLY A 249 7.13 -4.07 -0.79
N GLN A 250 6.61 -5.30 -0.97
CA GLN A 250 7.40 -6.38 -1.58
C GLN A 250 7.89 -6.07 -3.00
N ASN A 251 7.11 -5.33 -3.79
CA ASN A 251 7.45 -4.96 -5.15
C ASN A 251 8.67 -4.01 -5.22
N ILE A 252 8.77 -3.05 -4.30
CA ILE A 252 9.88 -2.10 -4.25
C ILE A 252 11.12 -2.75 -3.62
N ASP A 253 10.94 -3.56 -2.58
CA ASP A 253 12.04 -4.29 -1.96
C ASP A 253 12.65 -5.34 -2.89
N ASP A 254 11.84 -5.95 -3.76
CA ASP A 254 12.35 -6.85 -4.78
C ASP A 254 13.13 -6.10 -5.87
N LEU A 255 12.62 -4.95 -6.34
CA LEU A 255 13.32 -4.11 -7.32
C LEU A 255 14.70 -3.63 -6.84
N ASP A 256 14.79 -3.25 -5.57
CA ASP A 256 16.03 -2.77 -4.94
C ASP A 256 17.16 -3.81 -4.93
N LYS A 257 16.83 -5.11 -4.99
CA LYS A 257 17.84 -6.18 -5.09
C LYS A 257 18.50 -6.26 -6.47
N TYR A 258 17.86 -5.72 -7.51
CA TYR A 258 18.24 -5.94 -8.91
C TYR A 258 18.45 -4.64 -9.69
N SER A 259 18.27 -3.49 -9.07
CA SER A 259 18.35 -2.19 -9.73
C SER A 259 18.90 -1.16 -8.76
N GLU A 260 19.52 -0.11 -9.30
CA GLU A 260 20.01 1.02 -8.52
C GLU A 260 19.05 2.20 -8.64
N ALA A 261 18.73 2.82 -7.51
CA ALA A 261 18.02 4.07 -7.41
C ALA A 261 18.59 4.89 -6.24
N LYS A 262 18.29 6.20 -6.20
CA LYS A 262 18.82 7.05 -5.11
C LYS A 262 18.08 6.81 -3.80
N ASP A 263 16.78 6.58 -3.90
CA ASP A 263 15.89 6.33 -2.79
C ASP A 263 14.72 5.41 -3.22
N LYS A 264 13.89 5.00 -2.26
CA LYS A 264 12.71 4.15 -2.52
C LYS A 264 11.61 4.89 -3.30
N LEU A 265 11.56 6.23 -3.24
CA LEU A 265 10.61 7.04 -4.01
C LEU A 265 10.93 7.00 -5.51
N ASP A 266 12.20 6.92 -5.88
CA ASP A 266 12.62 6.75 -7.28
C ASP A 266 12.11 5.42 -7.86
N PHE A 267 12.14 4.32 -7.09
CA PHE A 267 11.53 3.06 -7.53
C PHE A 267 10.01 3.17 -7.67
N LEU A 268 9.35 3.84 -6.73
CA LEU A 268 7.90 4.06 -6.79
C LEU A 268 7.49 4.93 -7.98
N GLU A 269 8.30 5.96 -8.29
CA GLU A 269 8.10 6.78 -9.49
C GLU A 269 8.32 5.96 -10.78
N ARG A 270 9.34 5.10 -10.79
CA ARG A 270 9.60 4.19 -11.92
C ARG A 270 8.45 3.23 -12.16
N THR A 271 7.95 2.52 -11.14
CA THR A 271 6.82 1.59 -11.31
C THR A 271 5.56 2.31 -11.84
N LEU A 272 5.35 3.56 -11.43
CA LEU A 272 4.28 4.40 -11.96
C LEU A 272 4.50 4.77 -13.44
N ARG A 273 5.71 5.18 -13.83
CA ARG A 273 6.07 5.52 -15.23
C ARG A 273 6.08 4.30 -16.15
N TRP A 274 6.43 3.13 -15.61
CA TRP A 274 6.35 1.86 -16.32
C TRP A 274 4.93 1.32 -16.42
N ARG A 275 3.96 1.99 -15.75
CA ARG A 275 2.57 1.55 -15.61
C ARG A 275 2.46 0.10 -15.12
N HIS A 276 3.33 -0.29 -14.17
CA HIS A 276 3.38 -1.66 -13.69
C HIS A 276 3.80 -1.73 -12.22
N LEU A 277 2.91 -2.24 -11.36
CA LEU A 277 3.12 -2.32 -9.91
C LEU A 277 4.28 -3.24 -9.52
N ALA A 278 4.37 -4.41 -10.18
CA ALA A 278 5.31 -5.47 -9.83
C ALA A 278 6.07 -6.01 -11.07
N PRO A 279 6.92 -5.18 -11.72
CA PRO A 279 7.52 -5.52 -13.01
C PRO A 279 8.46 -6.74 -12.96
N SER A 280 9.00 -7.05 -11.79
CA SER A 280 9.87 -8.20 -11.55
C SER A 280 9.11 -9.52 -11.37
N ALA A 281 7.78 -9.47 -11.25
CA ALA A 281 6.93 -10.65 -11.21
C ALA A 281 6.67 -11.21 -12.62
N PRO A 282 6.66 -12.55 -12.82
CA PRO A 282 6.83 -13.61 -11.81
C PRO A 282 8.29 -14.04 -11.51
N ASN A 283 9.30 -13.45 -12.15
CA ASN A 283 10.67 -14.00 -12.16
C ASN A 283 11.34 -14.06 -10.80
N THR A 284 11.30 -12.96 -10.05
CA THR A 284 11.96 -12.83 -8.74
C THR A 284 10.93 -12.62 -7.63
N LEU A 285 9.87 -11.88 -7.94
CA LEU A 285 8.70 -11.73 -7.09
C LEU A 285 7.60 -12.71 -7.51
N GLY A 286 7.23 -13.63 -6.62
CA GLY A 286 6.20 -14.61 -6.90
C GLY A 286 4.82 -13.98 -7.11
N CYS A 287 4.13 -14.37 -8.18
CA CYS A 287 2.74 -13.98 -8.40
C CYS A 287 1.88 -15.15 -8.89
N TYR A 288 0.56 -15.01 -8.79
CA TYR A 288 -0.38 -15.94 -9.38
C TYR A 288 -0.19 -15.98 -10.91
N PRO A 289 -0.20 -17.17 -11.56
CA PRO A 289 0.03 -17.31 -12.99
C PRO A 289 -1.21 -16.91 -13.82
N PHE A 290 -1.48 -15.61 -13.89
CA PHE A 290 -2.58 -15.06 -14.70
C PHE A 290 -2.44 -15.42 -16.19
N THR A 291 -3.57 -15.74 -16.82
CA THR A 291 -3.60 -16.14 -18.23
C THR A 291 -4.10 -15.05 -19.17
N ASP A 292 -5.12 -14.29 -18.73
CA ASP A 292 -5.89 -13.44 -19.64
C ASP A 292 -5.51 -11.96 -19.51
N ARG A 293 -5.21 -11.53 -18.28
CA ARG A 293 -4.90 -10.13 -17.94
C ARG A 293 -3.87 -10.11 -16.83
N ASP A 294 -2.91 -9.19 -16.93
CA ASP A 294 -1.99 -8.91 -15.83
C ASP A 294 -2.58 -7.79 -14.95
N PRO A 295 -3.03 -8.08 -13.72
CA PRO A 295 -3.66 -7.08 -12.85
C PRO A 295 -2.67 -6.05 -12.31
N PHE A 296 -1.35 -6.26 -12.48
CA PHE A 296 -0.34 -5.31 -12.03
C PHE A 296 -0.13 -4.15 -13.00
N VAL A 297 -0.73 -4.18 -14.19
CA VAL A 297 -0.71 -3.06 -15.13
C VAL A 297 -1.57 -1.91 -14.60
N ILE A 298 -0.97 -0.72 -14.48
CA ILE A 298 -1.62 0.49 -13.99
C ILE A 298 -2.32 1.19 -15.16
N GLU A 299 -3.62 0.96 -15.30
CA GLU A 299 -4.42 1.53 -16.40
C GLU A 299 -4.79 3.00 -16.18
N SER A 300 -4.92 3.42 -14.93
CA SER A 300 -5.30 4.80 -14.55
C SER A 300 -4.35 5.33 -13.50
N CYS A 301 -3.90 6.58 -13.66
CA CYS A 301 -2.95 7.19 -12.75
C CYS A 301 -3.63 7.52 -11.41
N PRO A 302 -3.21 6.92 -10.29
CA PRO A 302 -3.78 7.23 -8.99
C PRO A 302 -3.38 8.65 -8.56
N ARG A 303 -4.20 9.30 -7.74
CA ARG A 303 -3.81 10.56 -7.08
C ARG A 303 -2.81 10.32 -5.96
N VAL A 304 -2.90 9.17 -5.30
CA VAL A 304 -2.01 8.77 -4.21
C VAL A 304 -1.49 7.38 -4.50
N TYR A 305 -0.17 7.25 -4.59
CA TYR A 305 0.51 5.96 -4.73
C TYR A 305 1.42 5.74 -3.53
N PHE A 306 1.09 4.75 -2.70
CA PHE A 306 1.82 4.48 -1.47
C PHE A 306 2.47 3.09 -1.46
N VAL A 307 3.53 2.96 -0.68
CA VAL A 307 4.21 1.68 -0.42
C VAL A 307 4.50 1.52 1.07
N GLY A 308 4.10 0.39 1.63
CA GLY A 308 4.32 0.02 3.03
C GLY A 308 5.71 -0.55 3.30
N ASN A 309 6.01 -0.73 4.59
CA ASN A 309 7.15 -1.48 5.12
C ASN A 309 8.52 -0.96 4.66
N GLN A 310 8.64 0.33 4.42
CA GLN A 310 9.91 0.96 4.05
C GLN A 310 10.74 1.31 5.28
N ASP A 311 12.03 1.60 5.13
CA ASP A 311 12.89 1.94 6.27
C ASP A 311 12.70 3.39 6.73
N MET A 312 12.27 4.27 5.83
CA MET A 312 12.09 5.70 6.11
C MET A 312 10.83 6.28 5.46
N PHE A 313 10.25 7.27 6.13
CA PHE A 313 9.22 8.12 5.54
C PHE A 313 9.78 8.96 4.39
N GLY A 314 9.02 9.03 3.31
CA GLY A 314 9.33 9.83 2.14
C GLY A 314 8.04 10.22 1.43
N SER A 315 8.03 11.42 0.85
CA SER A 315 6.90 11.90 0.06
C SER A 315 7.38 12.72 -1.13
N ARG A 316 6.71 12.59 -2.29
CA ARG A 316 7.05 13.34 -3.51
C ARG A 316 5.82 13.52 -4.38
N LEU A 317 5.54 14.76 -4.77
CA LEU A 317 4.49 15.05 -5.74
C LEU A 317 5.06 14.96 -7.17
N VAL A 318 4.59 13.98 -7.95
CA VAL A 318 4.96 13.80 -9.35
C VAL A 318 3.94 14.46 -10.25
N LYS A 319 4.42 15.23 -11.24
CA LYS A 319 3.60 15.89 -12.25
C LYS A 319 3.84 15.26 -13.62
N GLY A 320 2.75 14.90 -14.29
CA GLY A 320 2.77 14.34 -15.63
C GLY A 320 2.65 15.39 -16.74
N PRO A 321 3.02 15.01 -17.98
CA PRO A 321 2.96 15.90 -19.14
C PRO A 321 1.51 16.28 -19.53
N GLU A 322 0.54 15.43 -19.20
CA GLU A 322 -0.90 15.69 -19.47
C GLU A 322 -1.59 16.33 -18.26
N GLY A 323 -0.82 16.90 -17.32
CA GLY A 323 -1.36 17.50 -16.11
C GLY A 323 -1.71 16.49 -15.02
N GLN A 324 -1.27 15.23 -15.15
CA GLN A 324 -1.43 14.25 -14.07
C GLN A 324 -0.72 14.74 -12.79
N LEU A 325 -1.32 14.48 -11.63
CA LEU A 325 -0.76 14.79 -10.33
C LEU A 325 -0.88 13.56 -9.43
N THR A 326 0.26 13.03 -8.98
CA THR A 326 0.30 11.85 -8.11
C THR A 326 1.23 12.09 -6.94
N GLN A 327 0.70 11.94 -5.73
CA GLN A 327 1.45 11.98 -4.48
C GLN A 327 2.03 10.59 -4.21
N LEU A 328 3.35 10.49 -4.22
CA LEU A 328 4.10 9.29 -3.84
C LEU A 328 4.35 9.29 -2.34
N ILE A 329 4.20 8.14 -1.69
CA ILE A 329 4.39 7.99 -0.24
C ILE A 329 5.13 6.68 0.07
N THR A 330 6.24 6.76 0.79
CA THR A 330 6.88 5.60 1.44
C THR A 330 6.51 5.62 2.92
N ILE A 331 5.84 4.57 3.39
CA ILE A 331 5.38 4.44 4.77
C ILE A 331 6.42 3.60 5.52
N PRO A 332 7.02 4.13 6.60
CA PRO A 332 8.03 3.40 7.33
C PRO A 332 7.43 2.24 8.15
N LYS A 333 8.28 1.29 8.54
CA LYS A 333 7.92 0.26 9.52
C LYS A 333 7.71 0.92 10.89
N PHE A 334 6.49 0.83 11.39
CA PHE A 334 6.11 1.48 12.64
C PHE A 334 6.82 0.87 13.85
N CYS A 335 7.01 -0.45 13.90
CA CYS A 335 7.71 -1.11 15.01
C CYS A 335 9.18 -0.66 15.17
N GLU A 336 9.82 -0.18 14.10
CA GLU A 336 11.20 0.30 14.12
C GLU A 336 11.30 1.80 14.34
N THR A 337 10.39 2.57 13.72
CA THR A 337 10.49 4.03 13.64
C THR A 337 9.55 4.78 14.57
N GLY A 338 8.43 4.17 14.96
CA GLY A 338 7.34 4.87 15.64
C GLY A 338 6.60 5.89 14.79
N VAL A 339 6.76 5.85 13.47
CA VAL A 339 6.24 6.88 12.57
C VAL A 339 5.02 6.36 11.79
N ALA A 340 3.91 7.07 11.92
CA ALA A 340 2.77 6.99 11.02
C ALA A 340 2.81 8.17 10.02
N VAL A 341 2.13 8.03 8.89
CA VAL A 341 2.07 9.08 7.86
C VAL A 341 0.64 9.60 7.73
N VAL A 342 0.47 10.91 7.70
CA VAL A 342 -0.82 11.56 7.54
C VAL A 342 -0.85 12.31 6.23
N LEU A 343 -1.84 12.02 5.40
CA LEU A 343 -2.08 12.72 4.14
C LEU A 343 -3.30 13.62 4.27
N ASN A 344 -3.17 14.88 3.85
CA ASN A 344 -4.29 15.79 3.70
C ASN A 344 -4.93 15.65 2.30
N LEU A 345 -6.22 15.34 2.23
CA LEU A 345 -6.95 15.13 0.98
C LEU A 345 -7.13 16.41 0.15
N ARG A 346 -7.07 17.60 0.77
CA ARG A 346 -7.28 18.88 0.09
C ARG A 346 -6.08 19.30 -0.74
N ASN A 347 -4.87 19.18 -0.20
CA ASN A 347 -3.63 19.66 -0.82
C ASN A 347 -2.63 18.55 -1.15
N LEU A 348 -2.89 17.30 -0.74
CA LEU A 348 -2.02 16.13 -0.88
C LEU A 348 -0.69 16.23 -0.14
N GLU A 349 -0.57 17.14 0.83
CA GLU A 349 0.62 17.21 1.68
C GLU A 349 0.64 16.04 2.67
N CYS A 350 1.83 15.47 2.85
CA CYS A 350 2.09 14.39 3.79
C CYS A 350 2.90 14.90 4.97
N HIS A 351 2.50 14.50 6.17
CA HIS A 351 3.22 14.78 7.42
C HIS A 351 3.51 13.47 8.15
N ALA A 352 4.63 13.43 8.86
CA ALA A 352 4.97 12.31 9.72
C ALA A 352 4.44 12.57 11.14
N LEU A 353 3.76 11.60 11.74
CA LEU A 353 3.43 11.56 13.16
C LEU A 353 4.37 10.59 13.85
N SER A 354 5.20 11.09 14.76
CA SER A 354 6.19 10.29 15.49
C SER A 354 5.73 10.06 16.93
N PHE A 355 5.74 8.81 17.36
CA PHE A 355 5.36 8.39 18.69
C PHE A 355 6.61 7.87 19.41
N GLY A 356 7.08 8.59 20.42
CA GLY A 356 8.23 8.21 21.22
C GLY A 356 7.83 7.78 22.64
N THR A 357 8.46 6.73 23.16
CA THR A 357 8.25 6.29 24.56
C THR A 357 9.45 6.59 25.46
N GLN A 358 10.51 7.21 24.91
CA GLN A 358 11.68 7.61 25.68
C GLN A 358 11.48 9.04 26.21
N PHE A 359 11.48 9.19 27.53
CA PHE A 359 11.54 10.50 28.16
C PHE A 359 12.99 11.00 28.09
N SER A 360 13.25 12.04 27.31
CA SER A 360 14.49 12.81 27.45
C SER A 360 14.35 13.64 28.74
N PHE A 361 14.97 13.17 29.83
CA PHE A 361 15.07 13.93 31.08
C PHE A 361 16.15 15.00 31.00
#